data_AF-A0A955DXG3-F1
#
_entry.id   AF-A0A955DXG3-F1
#
_cell.length_a   1.000
_cell.length_b   1.000
_cell.length_c   1.000
_cell.angle_alpha   90.00
_cell.angle_beta   90.00
_cell.angle_gamma   90.00
#
_symmetry.space_group_name_H-M   'P 1'
#
loop_
_entity.id
_entity.type
_entity.pdbx_description
1 polymer ?
#
loop_
_entity_poly.entity_id
_entity_poly.type
_entity_poly.pdbx_seq_one_letter_code
_entity_poly.pdbx_strand_id
1 'polypeptide(L)'
;RKHKFRPPSVVGISAMSFGSLSAPAIRSLNQGARLAGCLHNTGEGGISPYHLQGGDLIWQIGTGYFGCRHADGSFDLARLEAACAEHPVRAIEIKLSQGAKPGHGGILPAAKITPEISKIRGVPMGRDCLSPPGHTAFRDVDGLLDFVELLATRTGLPIGIKSAVGDQDFWIELADRMENSSRGVDFITIDGGEGGTGAAPLAFADHVALPFKIGFARVFSVFAERGLDQRIVFVGSGRIGFPDAALLAFGLGCDMVNVAREAMLAIGCIQAQRCHTGACPTGVATQSKWLMRGLDPTHKSARLANYIVTLRKEILELCLACGVTHPALVSSEQLEILDDRFGSRRVLDVFGYRHGWGVPTEESRAEIERLMAEGVAA
;
A
#
# COMPACT_ATOMS: atom_id res chain seq x y z
N ARG A 1 -20.22 -5.78 -6.27
CA ARG A 1 -19.09 -6.31 -7.08
C ARG A 1 -19.03 -7.82 -6.98
N LYS A 2 -18.47 -8.51 -8.00
CA LYS A 2 -18.34 -9.98 -8.06
C LYS A 2 -17.42 -10.53 -6.96
N HIS A 3 -16.33 -9.82 -6.66
CA HIS A 3 -15.46 -10.09 -5.52
C HIS A 3 -15.40 -8.87 -4.61
N LYS A 4 -15.28 -9.11 -3.30
CA LYS A 4 -15.06 -8.08 -2.27
C LYS A 4 -13.59 -8.10 -1.85
N PHE A 5 -13.01 -6.95 -1.53
CA PHE A 5 -11.66 -6.92 -0.96
C PHE A 5 -11.70 -7.45 0.48
N ARG A 6 -11.27 -8.71 0.66
CA ARG A 6 -11.24 -9.42 1.95
C ARG A 6 -9.87 -10.08 2.12
N PRO A 7 -8.84 -9.29 2.50
CA PRO A 7 -7.49 -9.81 2.65
C PRO A 7 -7.39 -10.71 3.89
N PRO A 8 -6.57 -11.79 3.84
CA PRO A 8 -6.43 -12.73 4.94
C PRO A 8 -5.52 -12.24 6.08
N SER A 9 -4.89 -11.06 5.94
CA SER A 9 -3.93 -10.52 6.88
C SER A 9 -4.12 -9.02 7.01
N VAL A 10 -4.08 -8.49 8.25
CA VAL A 10 -4.11 -7.05 8.54
C VAL A 10 -2.79 -6.33 8.21
N VAL A 11 -1.72 -7.09 7.93
CA VAL A 11 -0.43 -6.56 7.47
C VAL A 11 -0.19 -7.04 6.04
N GLY A 12 0.11 -6.11 5.13
CA GLY A 12 0.51 -6.38 3.74
C GLY A 12 1.85 -5.76 3.37
N ILE A 13 2.45 -6.19 2.26
CA ILE A 13 3.68 -5.58 1.74
C ILE A 13 3.30 -4.49 0.75
N SER A 14 3.71 -3.25 1.04
CA SER A 14 3.42 -2.08 0.21
C SER A 14 4.16 -2.11 -1.12
N ALA A 15 3.62 -1.34 -2.06
CA ALA A 15 4.08 -1.22 -3.44
C ALA A 15 5.56 -0.90 -3.58
N MET A 16 6.33 -1.83 -4.16
CA MET A 16 7.75 -1.61 -4.51
C MET A 16 8.11 -2.29 -5.83
N SER A 17 8.33 -1.48 -6.87
CA SER A 17 8.49 -2.02 -8.23
C SER A 17 9.75 -2.85 -8.45
N PHE A 18 9.61 -3.94 -9.22
CA PHE A 18 10.76 -4.53 -9.92
C PHE A 18 11.40 -3.50 -10.86
N GLY A 19 12.72 -3.37 -10.79
CA GLY A 19 13.48 -2.27 -11.40
C GLY A 19 13.98 -1.30 -10.34
N SER A 20 13.11 -0.83 -9.43
CA SER A 20 13.57 -0.15 -8.22
C SER A 20 14.27 -1.14 -7.29
N LEU A 21 13.64 -2.30 -7.07
CA LEU A 21 14.22 -3.44 -6.38
C LEU A 21 14.79 -4.46 -7.37
N SER A 22 15.73 -5.26 -6.86
CA SER A 22 16.37 -6.34 -7.58
C SER A 22 15.48 -7.57 -7.72
N ALA A 23 15.84 -8.46 -8.65
CA ALA A 23 15.19 -9.77 -8.81
C ALA A 23 15.15 -10.60 -7.50
N PRO A 24 16.28 -10.82 -6.78
CA PRO A 24 16.24 -11.56 -5.53
C PRO A 24 15.42 -10.86 -4.44
N ALA A 25 15.36 -9.53 -4.42
CA ALA A 25 14.54 -8.79 -3.45
C ALA A 25 13.05 -9.05 -3.69
N ILE A 26 12.56 -8.89 -4.92
CA ILE A 26 11.16 -9.16 -5.26
C ILE A 26 10.79 -10.63 -4.99
N ARG A 27 11.68 -11.57 -5.33
CA ARG A 27 11.50 -13.00 -4.99
C ARG A 27 11.37 -13.21 -3.49
N SER A 28 12.24 -12.58 -2.71
CA SER A 28 12.22 -12.66 -1.24
C SER A 28 10.90 -12.13 -0.67
N LEU A 29 10.43 -11.01 -1.21
CA LEU A 29 9.19 -10.37 -0.81
C LEU A 29 7.97 -11.26 -1.09
N ASN A 30 7.84 -11.80 -2.31
CA ASN A 30 6.69 -12.62 -2.65
C ASN A 30 6.68 -13.98 -1.94
N GLN A 31 7.84 -14.65 -1.85
CA GLN A 31 7.94 -15.91 -1.10
C GLN A 31 7.67 -15.69 0.40
N GLY A 32 8.21 -14.64 1.00
CA GLY A 32 7.89 -14.29 2.39
C GLY A 32 6.42 -13.94 2.58
N ALA A 33 5.79 -13.27 1.60
CA ALA A 33 4.36 -13.00 1.62
C ALA A 33 3.51 -14.28 1.65
N ARG A 34 3.86 -15.25 0.80
CA ARG A 34 3.26 -16.59 0.78
C ARG A 34 3.39 -17.28 2.14
N LEU A 35 4.60 -17.30 2.70
CA LEU A 35 4.88 -17.94 3.99
C LEU A 35 4.09 -17.29 5.14
N ALA A 36 3.94 -15.96 5.11
CA ALA A 36 3.20 -15.22 6.14
C ALA A 36 1.68 -15.20 5.90
N GLY A 37 1.20 -15.62 4.73
CA GLY A 37 -0.22 -15.51 4.34
C GLY A 37 -0.69 -14.06 4.18
N CYS A 38 0.15 -13.19 3.59
CA CYS A 38 -0.20 -11.79 3.31
C CYS A 38 -0.08 -11.44 1.83
N LEU A 39 -0.64 -10.30 1.44
CA LEU A 39 -0.59 -9.81 0.07
C LEU A 39 0.71 -9.06 -0.22
N HIS A 40 1.25 -9.23 -1.43
CA HIS A 40 2.39 -8.46 -1.92
C HIS A 40 1.95 -7.51 -3.03
N ASN A 41 2.14 -6.20 -2.83
CA ASN A 41 1.88 -5.21 -3.85
C ASN A 41 3.09 -5.03 -4.79
N THR A 42 2.88 -5.19 -6.10
CA THR A 42 3.93 -5.20 -7.13
C THR A 42 4.64 -3.86 -7.31
N GLY A 43 4.02 -2.77 -6.85
CA GLY A 43 4.35 -1.42 -7.28
C GLY A 43 4.15 -1.19 -8.77
N GLU A 44 4.54 0.01 -9.23
CA GLU A 44 4.21 0.52 -10.56
C GLU A 44 4.93 -0.17 -11.72
N GLY A 45 5.85 -1.12 -11.47
CA GLY A 45 6.76 -1.64 -12.50
C GLY A 45 6.19 -2.74 -13.40
N GLY A 46 4.90 -3.06 -13.25
CA GLY A 46 4.29 -4.26 -13.84
C GLY A 46 4.58 -5.53 -13.04
N ILE A 47 3.94 -6.63 -13.44
CA ILE A 47 4.13 -7.96 -12.86
C ILE A 47 5.36 -8.59 -13.51
N SER A 48 6.32 -9.01 -12.69
CA SER A 48 7.54 -9.70 -13.16
C SER A 48 7.52 -11.17 -12.76
N PRO A 49 8.31 -12.04 -13.41
CA PRO A 49 8.45 -13.45 -12.99
C PRO A 49 8.88 -13.62 -11.53
N TYR A 50 9.58 -12.63 -10.98
CA TYR A 50 10.03 -12.63 -9.58
C TYR A 50 8.88 -12.38 -8.58
N HIS A 51 7.74 -11.84 -9.03
CA HIS A 51 6.51 -11.77 -8.24
C HIS A 51 5.73 -13.09 -8.27
N LEU A 52 6.02 -14.00 -9.20
CA LEU A 52 5.27 -15.24 -9.40
C LEU A 52 5.90 -16.39 -8.61
N GLN A 53 5.97 -16.25 -7.29
CA GLN A 53 6.62 -17.23 -6.38
C GLN A 53 5.61 -17.90 -5.41
N GLY A 54 4.32 -17.74 -5.72
CA GLY A 54 3.19 -18.35 -5.03
C GLY A 54 2.54 -17.47 -3.96
N GLY A 55 3.01 -16.25 -3.73
CA GLY A 55 2.31 -15.26 -2.92
C GLY A 55 1.29 -14.49 -3.76
N ASP A 56 0.12 -14.22 -3.18
CA ASP A 56 -0.94 -13.44 -3.81
C ASP A 56 -0.55 -11.97 -3.99
N LEU A 57 -1.02 -11.37 -5.09
CA LEU A 57 -0.61 -10.03 -5.50
C LEU A 57 -1.73 -8.99 -5.40
N ILE A 58 -1.34 -7.77 -5.03
CA ILE A 58 -2.04 -6.55 -5.43
C ILE A 58 -1.25 -5.97 -6.61
N TRP A 59 -1.87 -5.84 -7.78
CA TRP A 59 -1.20 -5.19 -8.90
C TRP A 59 -1.41 -3.68 -8.83
N GLN A 60 -0.35 -2.92 -8.59
CA GLN A 60 -0.42 -1.47 -8.60
C GLN A 60 -0.19 -0.89 -10.00
N ILE A 61 -1.09 -0.01 -10.41
CA ILE A 61 -1.05 0.70 -11.69
C ILE A 61 -0.72 2.16 -11.43
N GLY A 62 0.48 2.58 -11.85
CA GLY A 62 0.90 3.98 -11.86
C GLY A 62 0.57 4.67 -13.18
N THR A 63 0.88 5.96 -13.26
CA THR A 63 0.61 6.83 -14.43
C THR A 63 1.35 6.42 -15.71
N GLY A 64 2.40 5.59 -15.59
CA GLY A 64 3.10 5.01 -16.74
C GLY A 64 2.42 3.79 -17.35
N TYR A 65 1.40 3.23 -16.69
CA TYR A 65 0.65 2.04 -17.08
C TYR A 65 1.56 0.83 -17.43
N PHE A 66 2.69 0.68 -16.74
CA PHE A 66 3.63 -0.40 -17.06
C PHE A 66 2.98 -1.77 -16.86
N GLY A 67 3.13 -2.64 -17.86
CA GLY A 67 2.45 -3.94 -17.93
C GLY A 67 1.04 -3.90 -18.54
N CYS A 68 0.43 -2.72 -18.72
CA CYS A 68 -0.90 -2.54 -19.31
C CYS A 68 -0.99 -1.26 -20.17
N ARG A 69 0.02 -1.02 -21.01
CA ARG A 69 0.08 0.16 -21.90
C ARG A 69 0.19 -0.21 -23.37
N HIS A 70 -0.34 0.66 -24.21
CA HIS A 70 -0.06 0.73 -25.64
C HIS A 70 1.36 1.26 -25.90
N ALA A 71 1.83 1.18 -27.15
CA ALA A 71 3.17 1.62 -27.53
C ALA A 71 3.39 3.13 -27.35
N ASP A 72 2.32 3.93 -27.49
CA ASP A 72 2.32 5.38 -27.25
C ASP A 72 2.29 5.74 -25.75
N GLY A 73 2.02 4.75 -24.89
CA GLY A 73 1.97 4.90 -23.45
C GLY A 73 0.60 5.15 -22.84
N SER A 74 -0.45 5.20 -23.65
CA SER A 74 -1.81 5.20 -23.15
C SER A 74 -2.19 3.84 -22.55
N PHE A 75 -3.21 3.84 -21.69
CA PHE A 75 -3.70 2.65 -21.00
C PHE A 75 -4.31 1.63 -21.98
N ASP A 76 -3.98 0.35 -21.80
CA ASP A 76 -4.46 -0.78 -22.61
C ASP A 76 -5.24 -1.77 -21.74
N LEU A 77 -6.57 -1.72 -21.85
CA LEU A 77 -7.48 -2.57 -21.08
C LEU A 77 -7.30 -4.06 -21.41
N ALA A 78 -7.10 -4.42 -22.67
CA ALA A 78 -6.98 -5.83 -23.07
C ALA A 78 -5.73 -6.47 -22.48
N ARG A 79 -4.63 -5.71 -22.40
CA ARG A 79 -3.40 -6.17 -21.71
C ARG A 79 -3.61 -6.32 -20.21
N LEU A 80 -4.35 -5.41 -19.58
CA LEU A 80 -4.69 -5.53 -18.16
C LEU A 80 -5.50 -6.81 -17.90
N GLU A 81 -6.54 -7.06 -18.68
CA GLU A 81 -7.37 -8.27 -18.56
C GLU A 81 -6.54 -9.55 -18.70
N ALA A 82 -5.67 -9.60 -19.72
CA ALA A 82 -4.79 -10.72 -19.94
C ALA A 82 -3.85 -10.97 -18.75
N ALA A 83 -3.21 -9.91 -18.23
CA ALA A 83 -2.31 -10.02 -17.09
C ALA A 83 -3.05 -10.46 -15.81
N CYS A 84 -4.26 -9.97 -15.57
CA CYS A 84 -5.09 -10.41 -14.44
C CYS A 84 -5.55 -11.87 -14.56
N ALA A 85 -5.78 -12.37 -15.78
CA ALA A 85 -6.15 -13.76 -16.01
C ALA A 85 -4.96 -14.72 -15.89
N GLU A 86 -3.74 -14.28 -16.23
CA GLU A 86 -2.53 -15.10 -16.23
C GLU A 86 -1.87 -15.21 -14.85
N HIS A 87 -2.13 -14.26 -13.94
CA HIS A 87 -1.37 -14.10 -12.71
C HIS A 87 -2.28 -14.10 -11.46
N PRO A 88 -1.75 -14.43 -10.25
CA PRO A 88 -2.52 -14.49 -9.01
C PRO A 88 -2.82 -13.09 -8.45
N VAL A 89 -3.49 -12.25 -9.24
CA VAL A 89 -3.88 -10.89 -8.85
C VAL A 89 -5.18 -10.98 -8.07
N ARG A 90 -5.16 -10.53 -6.80
CA ARG A 90 -6.32 -10.54 -5.91
C ARG A 90 -7.04 -9.20 -5.85
N ALA A 91 -6.35 -8.11 -6.21
CA ALA A 91 -6.89 -6.77 -6.32
C ALA A 91 -5.98 -5.88 -7.18
N ILE A 92 -6.54 -4.78 -7.66
CA ILE A 92 -5.80 -3.74 -8.39
C ILE A 92 -5.79 -2.46 -7.54
N GLU A 93 -4.62 -1.82 -7.45
CA GLU A 93 -4.47 -0.53 -6.77
C GLU A 93 -4.07 0.55 -7.80
N ILE A 94 -4.95 1.51 -8.05
CA ILE A 94 -4.64 2.68 -8.88
C ILE A 94 -3.87 3.67 -8.03
N LYS A 95 -2.59 3.88 -8.36
CA LYS A 95 -1.75 4.83 -7.64
C LYS A 95 -1.96 6.23 -8.19
N LEU A 96 -2.60 7.10 -7.42
CA LEU A 96 -2.74 8.52 -7.72
C LEU A 96 -1.48 9.28 -7.30
N SER A 97 -0.91 8.93 -6.14
CA SER A 97 0.25 9.60 -5.56
C SER A 97 1.00 8.68 -4.58
N GLN A 98 2.18 9.11 -4.11
CA GLN A 98 2.93 8.48 -3.03
C GLN A 98 3.53 9.54 -2.09
N GLY A 99 3.74 9.18 -0.82
CA GLY A 99 4.19 10.13 0.20
C GLY A 99 5.52 10.81 -0.13
N ALA A 100 6.48 10.05 -0.69
CA ALA A 100 7.82 10.56 -0.96
C ALA A 100 7.93 11.54 -2.14
N LYS A 101 6.90 11.66 -2.99
CA LYS A 101 6.91 12.58 -4.14
C LYS A 101 5.52 12.80 -4.72
N PRO A 102 4.62 13.43 -3.96
CA PRO A 102 3.32 13.80 -4.48
C PRO A 102 3.44 14.72 -5.71
N GLY A 103 2.52 14.57 -6.66
CA GLY A 103 2.51 15.35 -7.90
C GLY A 103 3.54 14.93 -8.95
N HIS A 104 4.35 13.89 -8.70
CA HIS A 104 5.31 13.34 -9.67
C HIS A 104 5.03 11.87 -9.97
N GLY A 105 5.17 11.49 -11.24
CA GLY A 105 5.14 10.09 -11.66
C GLY A 105 6.36 9.28 -11.18
N GLY A 106 6.30 7.97 -11.39
CA GLY A 106 7.43 7.06 -11.21
C GLY A 106 8.69 7.50 -11.97
N ILE A 107 9.86 7.34 -11.34
CA ILE A 107 11.17 7.63 -11.95
C ILE A 107 11.99 6.34 -11.83
N LEU A 108 12.44 5.81 -12.97
CA LEU A 108 13.44 4.75 -13.01
C LEU A 108 14.64 5.23 -13.85
N PRO A 109 15.82 5.42 -13.23
CA PRO A 109 17.03 5.84 -13.95
C PRO A 109 17.43 4.85 -15.04
N ALA A 110 17.96 5.36 -16.15
CA ALA A 110 18.42 4.59 -17.32
C ALA A 110 19.38 3.47 -16.93
N ALA A 111 20.26 3.73 -15.97
CA ALA A 111 21.25 2.78 -15.44
C ALA A 111 20.61 1.51 -14.84
N LYS A 112 19.32 1.55 -14.50
CA LYS A 112 18.56 0.41 -13.95
C LYS A 112 17.63 -0.22 -14.98
N ILE A 113 17.59 0.25 -16.23
CA ILE A 113 16.73 -0.33 -17.27
C ILE A 113 17.51 -1.44 -18.01
N THR A 114 17.25 -2.68 -17.61
CA THR A 114 17.76 -3.87 -18.29
C THR A 114 16.85 -4.28 -19.47
N PRO A 115 17.28 -5.16 -20.39
CA PRO A 115 16.41 -5.70 -21.43
C PRO A 115 15.14 -6.35 -20.87
N GLU A 116 15.25 -7.04 -19.73
CA GLU A 116 14.11 -7.65 -19.04
C GLU A 116 13.12 -6.58 -18.53
N ILE A 117 13.61 -5.53 -17.88
CA ILE A 117 12.77 -4.43 -17.38
C ILE A 117 12.11 -3.68 -18.54
N SER A 118 12.85 -3.43 -19.61
CA SER A 118 12.33 -2.82 -20.84
C SER A 118 11.17 -3.62 -21.41
N LYS A 119 11.31 -4.95 -21.50
CA LYS A 119 10.25 -5.86 -21.96
C LYS A 119 9.03 -5.85 -21.05
N ILE A 120 9.22 -6.00 -19.73
CA ILE A 120 8.11 -6.04 -18.75
C ILE A 120 7.34 -4.72 -18.74
N ARG A 121 8.05 -3.58 -18.78
CA ARG A 121 7.43 -2.26 -18.71
C ARG A 121 6.92 -1.75 -20.06
N GLY A 122 7.40 -2.31 -21.17
CA GLY A 122 7.13 -1.79 -22.51
C GLY A 122 7.74 -0.40 -22.71
N VAL A 123 8.99 -0.20 -22.28
CA VAL A 123 9.73 1.09 -22.39
C VAL A 123 11.07 0.90 -23.11
N PRO A 124 11.56 1.88 -23.88
CA PRO A 124 12.84 1.76 -24.56
C PRO A 124 14.02 1.82 -23.57
N MET A 125 15.14 1.22 -23.98
CA MET A 125 16.41 1.27 -23.23
C MET A 125 17.18 2.58 -23.51
N GLY A 126 18.15 2.90 -22.65
CA GLY A 126 19.13 3.97 -22.89
C GLY A 126 18.73 5.39 -22.46
N ARG A 127 17.54 5.57 -21.86
CA ARG A 127 17.08 6.85 -21.30
C ARG A 127 16.32 6.64 -20.01
N ASP A 128 16.23 7.68 -19.18
CA ASP A 128 15.44 7.64 -17.96
C ASP A 128 13.97 7.37 -18.29
N CYS A 129 13.33 6.55 -17.46
CA CYS A 129 11.91 6.28 -17.56
C CYS A 129 11.17 7.20 -16.58
N LEU A 130 10.61 8.26 -17.12
CA LEU A 130 9.80 9.25 -16.40
C LEU A 130 8.33 8.98 -16.71
N SER A 131 7.54 8.72 -15.68
CA SER A 131 6.09 8.57 -15.84
C SER A 131 5.42 9.94 -15.79
N PRO A 132 4.29 10.13 -16.48
CA PRO A 132 3.50 11.36 -16.41
C PRO A 132 3.11 11.72 -14.95
N PRO A 133 2.87 13.00 -14.63
CA PRO A 133 2.47 13.41 -13.28
C PRO A 133 1.06 12.95 -12.89
N GLY A 134 0.19 12.67 -13.87
CA GLY A 134 -1.17 12.19 -13.68
C GLY A 134 -1.54 11.07 -14.64
N HIS A 135 -2.63 10.38 -14.34
CA HIS A 135 -3.21 9.37 -15.21
C HIS A 135 -3.76 10.02 -16.48
N THR A 136 -3.58 9.40 -17.64
CA THR A 136 -4.15 9.89 -18.91
C THR A 136 -5.53 9.29 -19.20
N ALA A 137 -5.89 8.20 -18.52
CA ALA A 137 -7.17 7.52 -18.67
C ALA A 137 -8.36 8.30 -18.06
N PHE A 138 -8.11 9.21 -17.13
CA PHE A 138 -9.11 10.05 -16.47
C PHE A 138 -8.49 11.37 -16.03
N ARG A 139 -9.31 12.39 -15.74
CA ARG A 139 -8.84 13.73 -15.35
C ARG A 139 -9.48 14.30 -14.10
N ASP A 140 -10.58 13.71 -13.65
CA ASP A 140 -11.41 14.15 -12.53
C ASP A 140 -11.92 12.94 -11.73
N VAL A 141 -12.66 13.23 -10.65
CA VAL A 141 -13.21 12.21 -9.75
C VAL A 141 -14.21 11.31 -10.47
N ASP A 142 -15.10 11.87 -11.29
CA ASP A 142 -16.09 11.09 -12.03
C ASP A 142 -15.42 10.12 -13.02
N GLY A 143 -14.42 10.58 -13.77
CA GLY A 143 -13.63 9.74 -14.65
C GLY A 143 -12.81 8.68 -13.90
N LEU A 144 -12.28 8.98 -12.71
CA LEU A 144 -11.65 7.99 -11.84
C LEU A 144 -12.64 6.90 -11.44
N LEU A 145 -13.84 7.26 -11.00
CA LEU A 145 -14.88 6.31 -10.59
C LEU A 145 -15.35 5.45 -11.76
N ASP A 146 -15.54 6.03 -12.94
CA ASP A 146 -15.89 5.28 -14.16
C ASP A 146 -14.78 4.32 -14.57
N PHE A 147 -13.52 4.75 -14.45
CA PHE A 147 -12.36 3.89 -14.70
C PHE A 147 -12.30 2.73 -13.71
N VAL A 148 -12.54 2.99 -12.42
CA VAL A 148 -12.62 1.97 -11.37
C VAL A 148 -13.72 0.94 -11.66
N GLU A 149 -14.93 1.38 -12.02
CA GLU A 149 -16.02 0.46 -12.36
C GLU A 149 -15.76 -0.33 -13.64
N LEU A 150 -15.12 0.28 -14.65
CA LEU A 150 -14.68 -0.43 -15.85
C LEU A 150 -13.73 -1.57 -15.47
N LEU A 151 -12.67 -1.29 -14.71
CA LEU A 151 -11.71 -2.32 -14.30
C LEU A 151 -12.37 -3.42 -13.47
N ALA A 152 -13.24 -3.05 -12.52
CA ALA A 152 -13.96 -4.00 -11.67
C ALA A 152 -14.89 -4.90 -12.49
N THR A 153 -15.60 -4.34 -13.47
CA THR A 153 -16.53 -5.08 -14.33
C THR A 153 -15.78 -6.07 -15.23
N ARG A 154 -14.66 -5.63 -15.79
CA ARG A 154 -13.90 -6.38 -16.79
C ARG A 154 -13.05 -7.50 -16.17
N THR A 155 -12.51 -7.28 -14.97
CA THR A 155 -11.67 -8.26 -14.28
C THR A 155 -12.43 -9.07 -13.21
N GLY A 156 -13.53 -8.53 -12.69
CA GLY A 156 -14.21 -9.05 -11.50
C GLY A 156 -13.48 -8.76 -10.18
N LEU A 157 -12.27 -8.19 -10.23
CA LEU A 157 -11.41 -7.97 -9.06
C LEU A 157 -11.80 -6.71 -8.29
N PRO A 158 -11.50 -6.66 -6.98
CA PRO A 158 -11.59 -5.43 -6.22
C PRO A 158 -10.59 -4.38 -6.69
N ILE A 159 -11.03 -3.13 -6.77
CA ILE A 159 -10.24 -1.99 -7.27
C ILE A 159 -10.19 -0.92 -6.18
N GLY A 160 -8.98 -0.56 -5.76
CA GLY A 160 -8.74 0.50 -4.80
C GLY A 160 -7.82 1.58 -5.36
N ILE A 161 -7.61 2.62 -4.56
CA ILE A 161 -6.72 3.73 -4.88
C ILE A 161 -5.64 3.89 -3.81
N LYS A 162 -4.49 4.43 -4.21
CA LYS A 162 -3.44 4.87 -3.28
C LYS A 162 -3.11 6.34 -3.49
N SER A 163 -3.09 7.12 -2.41
CA SER A 163 -2.68 8.52 -2.49
C SER A 163 -2.00 8.99 -1.21
N ALA A 164 -1.03 9.89 -1.39
CA ALA A 164 -0.61 10.79 -0.32
C ALA A 164 -1.61 11.94 -0.20
N VAL A 165 -1.73 12.49 1.02
CA VAL A 165 -2.68 13.56 1.30
C VAL A 165 -1.97 14.91 1.17
N GLY A 166 -2.52 15.77 0.31
CA GLY A 166 -2.06 17.13 0.09
C GLY A 166 -3.22 18.07 -0.20
N ASP A 167 -4.03 17.74 -1.20
CA ASP A 167 -5.28 18.43 -1.53
C ASP A 167 -6.48 17.77 -0.82
N GLN A 168 -7.25 18.55 -0.06
CA GLN A 168 -8.43 18.07 0.67
C GLN A 168 -9.67 18.04 -0.22
N ASP A 169 -9.77 18.93 -1.21
CA ASP A 169 -10.97 19.09 -2.03
C ASP A 169 -11.23 17.81 -2.85
N PHE A 170 -10.17 17.16 -3.33
CA PHE A 170 -10.25 15.85 -3.98
C PHE A 170 -10.95 14.79 -3.11
N TRP A 171 -10.64 14.73 -1.81
CA TRP A 171 -11.22 13.72 -0.92
C TRP A 171 -12.68 14.01 -0.60
N ILE A 172 -13.02 15.29 -0.42
CA ILE A 172 -14.40 15.74 -0.24
C ILE A 172 -15.22 15.38 -1.48
N GLU A 173 -14.74 15.75 -2.67
CA GLU A 173 -15.43 15.45 -3.93
C GLU A 173 -15.57 13.95 -4.17
N LEU A 174 -14.51 13.17 -3.92
CA LEU A 174 -14.57 11.71 -4.04
C LEU A 174 -15.62 11.11 -3.11
N ALA A 175 -15.65 11.53 -1.85
CA ALA A 175 -16.62 11.03 -0.89
C ALA A 175 -18.05 11.46 -1.24
N ASP A 176 -18.28 12.71 -1.66
CA ASP A 176 -19.58 13.21 -2.11
C ASP A 176 -20.11 12.41 -3.32
N ARG A 177 -19.25 12.10 -4.29
CA ARG A 177 -19.61 11.30 -5.47
C ARG A 177 -19.87 9.83 -5.12
N MET A 178 -19.36 9.33 -4.01
CA MET A 178 -19.53 7.94 -3.57
C MET A 178 -20.74 7.74 -2.64
N GLU A 179 -21.10 8.75 -1.83
CA GLU A 179 -22.14 8.66 -0.80
C GLU A 179 -23.46 8.11 -1.35
N ASN A 180 -23.97 8.73 -2.42
CA ASN A 180 -25.28 8.42 -3.02
C ASN A 180 -25.16 7.62 -4.34
N SER A 181 -24.01 6.99 -4.56
CA SER A 181 -23.68 6.32 -5.82
C SER A 181 -23.46 4.82 -5.62
N SER A 182 -23.79 4.05 -6.66
CA SER A 182 -23.37 2.65 -6.77
C SER A 182 -21.90 2.51 -7.19
N ARG A 183 -21.28 3.59 -7.69
CA ARG A 183 -19.86 3.65 -8.06
C ARG A 183 -19.00 3.92 -6.82
N GLY A 184 -17.82 3.33 -6.73
CA GLY A 184 -16.91 3.59 -5.61
C GLY A 184 -15.59 2.84 -5.69
N VAL A 185 -14.69 3.04 -4.75
CA VAL A 185 -13.48 2.21 -4.60
C VAL A 185 -13.72 1.14 -3.53
N ASP A 186 -13.09 -0.03 -3.64
CA ASP A 186 -13.20 -1.09 -2.61
C ASP A 186 -12.28 -0.82 -1.42
N PHE A 187 -11.15 -0.15 -1.66
CA PHE A 187 -10.18 0.19 -0.63
C PHE A 187 -9.42 1.48 -0.96
N ILE A 188 -8.95 2.16 0.07
CA ILE A 188 -8.14 3.37 -0.04
C ILE A 188 -6.87 3.18 0.79
N THR A 189 -5.72 3.22 0.13
CA THR A 189 -4.42 3.28 0.78
C THR A 189 -3.98 4.74 0.96
N ILE A 190 -3.89 5.20 2.22
CA ILE A 190 -3.36 6.52 2.56
C ILE A 190 -1.87 6.40 2.89
N ASP A 191 -1.05 7.07 2.07
CA ASP A 191 0.41 7.04 2.19
C ASP A 191 0.94 8.33 2.81
N GLY A 192 1.43 8.25 4.04
CA GLY A 192 2.05 9.38 4.73
C GLY A 192 3.35 9.84 4.08
N GLY A 193 3.70 11.11 4.26
CA GLY A 193 4.94 11.71 3.78
C GLY A 193 6.22 11.01 4.26
N GLU A 194 6.13 10.22 5.32
CA GLU A 194 7.21 9.37 5.84
C GLU A 194 7.58 8.19 4.91
N GLY A 195 6.78 7.96 3.87
CA GLY A 195 6.94 6.91 2.86
C GLY A 195 8.32 6.90 2.19
N GLY A 196 8.76 5.72 1.78
CA GLY A 196 10.04 5.55 1.07
C GLY A 196 9.95 5.78 -0.44
N THR A 197 11.11 5.99 -1.07
CA THR A 197 11.23 5.98 -2.53
C THR A 197 12.59 5.46 -2.96
N GLY A 198 12.65 4.83 -4.14
CA GLY A 198 13.91 4.49 -4.78
C GLY A 198 14.62 5.72 -5.38
N ALA A 199 13.85 6.72 -5.82
CA ALA A 199 14.32 7.96 -6.41
C ALA A 199 13.23 9.05 -6.35
N ALA A 200 13.57 10.20 -5.75
CA ALA A 200 12.76 11.42 -5.76
C ALA A 200 13.67 12.65 -5.54
N PRO A 201 13.24 13.85 -5.96
CA PRO A 201 13.85 15.10 -5.51
C PRO A 201 13.72 15.25 -3.98
N LEU A 202 14.77 15.72 -3.30
CA LEU A 202 14.80 15.86 -1.84
C LEU A 202 13.68 16.75 -1.29
N ALA A 203 13.45 17.90 -1.93
CA ALA A 203 12.38 18.82 -1.52
C ALA A 203 10.99 18.16 -1.49
N PHE A 204 10.75 17.18 -2.37
CA PHE A 204 9.50 16.43 -2.40
C PHE A 204 9.43 15.37 -1.30
N ALA A 205 10.53 14.67 -1.08
CA ALA A 205 10.62 13.62 -0.07
C ALA A 205 10.44 14.15 1.36
N ASP A 206 10.90 15.37 1.63
CA ASP A 206 10.95 15.90 3.00
C ASP A 206 9.76 16.80 3.37
N HIS A 207 9.06 17.41 2.41
CA HIS A 207 8.22 18.59 2.71
C HIS A 207 6.83 18.66 2.09
N VAL A 208 6.47 17.82 1.11
CA VAL A 208 5.25 18.09 0.31
C VAL A 208 4.02 17.32 0.80
N ALA A 209 4.17 16.07 1.23
CA ALA A 209 3.05 15.27 1.71
C ALA A 209 2.83 15.44 3.22
N LEU A 210 1.56 15.37 3.66
CA LEU A 210 1.24 15.38 5.08
C LEU A 210 1.77 14.13 5.79
N PRO A 211 2.20 14.24 7.07
CA PRO A 211 2.45 13.09 7.92
C PRO A 211 1.25 12.14 7.98
N PHE A 212 1.50 10.83 8.04
CA PHE A 212 0.46 9.80 7.98
C PHE A 212 -0.70 10.09 8.94
N LYS A 213 -0.41 10.35 10.22
CA LYS A 213 -1.43 10.53 11.26
C LYS A 213 -2.39 11.68 10.93
N ILE A 214 -1.87 12.79 10.40
CA ILE A 214 -2.64 13.98 10.04
C ILE A 214 -3.41 13.74 8.74
N GLY A 215 -2.72 13.19 7.73
CA GLY A 215 -3.32 12.91 6.42
C GLY A 215 -4.47 11.90 6.53
N PHE A 216 -4.22 10.78 7.19
CA PHE A 216 -5.21 9.73 7.42
C PHE A 216 -6.42 10.28 8.18
N ALA A 217 -6.21 10.96 9.31
CA ALA A 217 -7.29 11.46 10.13
C ALA A 217 -8.23 12.41 9.37
N ARG A 218 -7.67 13.29 8.55
CA ARG A 218 -8.46 14.21 7.70
C ARG A 218 -9.31 13.45 6.67
N VAL A 219 -8.69 12.52 5.95
CA VAL A 219 -9.42 11.74 4.93
C VAL A 219 -10.46 10.85 5.57
N PHE A 220 -10.11 10.11 6.62
CA PHE A 220 -11.04 9.23 7.32
C PHE A 220 -12.28 9.99 7.80
N SER A 221 -12.09 11.16 8.41
CA SER A 221 -13.21 12.01 8.87
C SER A 221 -14.17 12.37 7.75
N VAL A 222 -13.66 12.75 6.57
CA VAL A 222 -14.49 13.08 5.39
C VAL A 222 -15.38 11.90 4.98
N PHE A 223 -14.85 10.68 4.97
CA PHE A 223 -15.61 9.49 4.60
C PHE A 223 -16.56 9.03 5.72
N ALA A 224 -16.14 9.10 6.98
CA ALA A 224 -16.97 8.76 8.14
C ALA A 224 -18.18 9.68 8.28
N GLU A 225 -18.04 10.98 7.96
CA GLU A 225 -19.16 11.93 7.96
C GLU A 225 -20.25 11.60 6.95
N ARG A 226 -19.90 10.88 5.89
CA ARG A 226 -20.81 10.42 4.82
C ARG A 226 -21.22 8.95 4.98
N GLY A 227 -20.88 8.32 6.12
CA GLY A 227 -21.16 6.92 6.40
C GLY A 227 -20.49 5.94 5.42
N LEU A 228 -19.37 6.34 4.80
CA LEU A 228 -18.63 5.51 3.84
C LEU A 228 -17.54 4.66 4.50
N ASP A 229 -17.19 4.95 5.76
CA ASP A 229 -16.18 4.24 6.55
C ASP A 229 -16.49 2.75 6.71
N GLN A 230 -17.76 2.36 6.75
CA GLN A 230 -18.17 0.95 6.83
C GLN A 230 -18.27 0.26 5.46
N ARG A 231 -18.07 0.99 4.35
CA ARG A 231 -18.20 0.48 2.97
C ARG A 231 -16.85 0.27 2.28
N ILE A 232 -15.77 0.85 2.80
CA ILE A 232 -14.46 0.91 2.18
C ILE A 232 -13.43 0.37 3.16
N VAL A 233 -12.47 -0.42 2.66
CA VAL A 233 -11.32 -0.83 3.47
C VAL A 233 -10.26 0.28 3.47
N PHE A 234 -9.91 0.81 4.62
CA PHE A 234 -8.84 1.80 4.78
C PHE A 234 -7.51 1.13 5.09
N VAL A 235 -6.49 1.46 4.30
CA VAL A 235 -5.14 0.91 4.46
C VAL A 235 -4.16 2.05 4.78
N GLY A 236 -3.43 1.93 5.88
CA GLY A 236 -2.37 2.88 6.22
C GLY A 236 -1.03 2.48 5.62
N SER A 237 -0.24 3.46 5.16
CA SER A 237 1.20 3.28 4.93
C SER A 237 1.97 4.57 5.24
N GLY A 238 3.25 4.44 5.63
CA GLY A 238 4.08 5.60 6.01
C GLY A 238 4.85 5.38 7.31
N ARG A 239 5.81 4.44 7.29
CA ARG A 239 6.65 4.11 8.47
C ARG A 239 5.85 3.64 9.70
N ILE A 240 4.80 2.86 9.47
CA ILE A 240 3.94 2.28 10.50
C ILE A 240 4.17 0.77 10.68
N GLY A 241 5.36 0.27 10.34
CA GLY A 241 5.71 -1.15 10.42
C GLY A 241 6.22 -1.62 11.78
N PHE A 242 5.94 -0.86 12.85
CA PHE A 242 6.21 -1.22 14.25
C PHE A 242 4.88 -1.30 15.02
N PRO A 243 4.78 -2.11 16.09
CA PRO A 243 3.51 -2.43 16.74
C PRO A 243 2.75 -1.23 17.26
N ASP A 244 3.43 -0.28 17.91
CA ASP A 244 2.85 0.93 18.48
C ASP A 244 2.28 1.86 17.39
N ALA A 245 3.06 2.07 16.32
CA ALA A 245 2.64 2.88 15.19
C ALA A 245 1.50 2.23 14.40
N ALA A 246 1.53 0.90 14.25
CA ALA A 246 0.46 0.14 13.62
C ALA A 246 -0.82 0.19 14.45
N LEU A 247 -0.74 -0.03 15.78
CA LEU A 247 -1.89 0.05 16.69
C LEU A 247 -2.55 1.43 16.65
N LEU A 248 -1.75 2.50 16.63
CA LEU A 248 -2.28 3.85 16.45
C LEU A 248 -2.98 4.02 15.09
N ALA A 249 -2.44 3.44 14.01
CA ALA A 249 -3.10 3.47 12.70
C ALA A 249 -4.46 2.76 12.74
N PHE A 250 -4.54 1.58 13.38
CA PHE A 250 -5.83 0.88 13.60
C PHE A 250 -6.79 1.73 14.44
N GLY A 251 -6.32 2.32 15.55
CA GLY A 251 -7.13 3.21 16.39
C GLY A 251 -7.62 4.48 15.68
N LEU A 252 -6.93 4.92 14.63
CA LEU A 252 -7.40 6.01 13.76
C LEU A 252 -8.47 5.57 12.74
N GLY A 253 -8.70 4.27 12.57
CA GLY A 253 -9.67 3.70 11.64
C GLY A 253 -9.08 2.96 10.44
N CYS A 254 -7.79 2.57 10.46
CA CYS A 254 -7.27 1.64 9.46
C CYS A 254 -7.85 0.24 9.67
N ASP A 255 -8.20 -0.45 8.58
CA ASP A 255 -8.50 -1.89 8.58
C ASP A 255 -7.24 -2.72 8.35
N MET A 256 -6.22 -2.12 7.73
CA MET A 256 -4.94 -2.77 7.43
C MET A 256 -3.78 -1.78 7.44
N VAL A 257 -2.57 -2.31 7.57
CA VAL A 257 -1.33 -1.55 7.38
C VAL A 257 -0.45 -2.20 6.32
N ASN A 258 0.16 -1.38 5.47
CA ASN A 258 1.08 -1.78 4.42
C ASN A 258 2.51 -1.34 4.76
N VAL A 259 3.43 -2.31 4.81
CA VAL A 259 4.84 -2.10 5.19
C VAL A 259 5.77 -2.24 3.99
N ALA A 260 6.74 -1.34 3.87
CA ALA A 260 7.73 -1.36 2.77
C ALA A 260 9.15 -1.20 3.30
N ARG A 261 9.43 -0.14 4.06
CA ARG A 261 10.76 0.13 4.60
C ARG A 261 11.21 -1.00 5.52
N GLU A 262 10.34 -1.42 6.42
CA GLU A 262 10.56 -2.47 7.39
C GLU A 262 10.67 -3.84 6.70
N ALA A 263 9.83 -4.11 5.70
CA ALA A 263 9.97 -5.30 4.85
C ALA A 263 11.33 -5.32 4.11
N MET A 264 11.79 -4.18 3.59
CA MET A 264 13.12 -4.03 3.00
C MET A 264 14.24 -4.27 4.02
N LEU A 265 14.11 -3.74 5.25
CA LEU A 265 15.06 -3.99 6.34
C LEU A 265 15.13 -5.49 6.67
N ALA A 266 13.98 -6.15 6.75
CA ALA A 266 13.88 -7.59 7.04
C ALA A 266 14.65 -8.44 6.01
N ILE A 267 14.61 -8.06 4.72
CA ILE A 267 15.37 -8.73 3.66
C ILE A 267 16.81 -8.26 3.53
N GLY A 268 17.26 -7.24 4.28
CA GLY A 268 18.67 -6.83 4.36
C GLY A 268 19.00 -5.44 3.82
N CYS A 269 18.03 -4.56 3.66
CA CYS A 269 18.33 -3.13 3.55
C CYS A 269 19.04 -2.67 4.82
N ILE A 270 20.07 -1.83 4.66
CA ILE A 270 20.83 -1.22 5.77
C ILE A 270 20.67 0.30 5.78
N GLN A 271 19.67 0.82 5.07
CA GLN A 271 19.45 2.25 4.86
C GLN A 271 20.68 3.00 4.35
N ALA A 272 21.40 2.42 3.39
CA ALA A 272 22.54 3.09 2.74
C ALA A 272 22.13 4.35 1.95
N GLN A 273 20.84 4.57 1.68
CA GLN A 273 20.28 5.71 0.94
C GLN A 273 20.86 5.91 -0.48
N ARG A 274 21.40 4.85 -1.08
CA ARG A 274 21.96 4.83 -2.46
C ARG A 274 21.08 4.07 -3.45
N CYS A 275 19.77 4.04 -3.22
CA CYS A 275 18.82 3.24 -4.01
C CYS A 275 18.73 3.69 -5.47
N HIS A 276 18.85 5.00 -5.70
CA HIS A 276 18.74 5.63 -7.02
C HIS A 276 19.98 5.39 -7.89
N THR A 277 21.16 5.20 -7.29
CA THR A 277 22.42 5.03 -8.03
C THR A 277 22.58 3.66 -8.67
N GLY A 278 21.75 2.68 -8.26
CA GLY A 278 21.94 1.28 -8.64
C GLY A 278 23.12 0.59 -7.94
N ALA A 279 23.82 1.25 -7.00
CA ALA A 279 24.96 0.71 -6.27
C ALA A 279 24.60 0.28 -4.84
N CYS A 280 23.41 -0.30 -4.64
CA CYS A 280 22.97 -0.80 -3.33
C CYS A 280 23.92 -1.90 -2.82
N PRO A 281 24.61 -1.70 -1.67
CA PRO A 281 25.66 -2.61 -1.21
C PRO A 281 25.15 -3.98 -0.76
N THR A 282 23.84 -4.10 -0.47
CA THR A 282 23.23 -5.34 0.02
C THR A 282 22.39 -6.05 -1.04
N GLY A 283 22.45 -5.62 -2.30
CA GLY A 283 21.76 -6.30 -3.39
C GLY A 283 20.25 -6.04 -3.45
N VAL A 284 19.68 -5.19 -2.59
CA VAL A 284 18.22 -4.93 -2.52
C VAL A 284 17.75 -4.02 -3.65
N ALA A 285 18.35 -2.84 -3.83
CA ALA A 285 17.91 -1.80 -4.76
C ALA A 285 18.91 -1.58 -5.92
N THR A 286 19.24 -2.65 -6.63
CA THR A 286 20.25 -2.66 -7.70
C THR A 286 19.87 -3.61 -8.83
N GLN A 287 20.43 -3.39 -10.02
CA GLN A 287 20.38 -4.35 -11.13
C GLN A 287 21.77 -4.95 -11.45
N SER A 288 22.79 -4.69 -10.62
CA SER A 288 24.13 -5.26 -10.76
C SER A 288 24.14 -6.74 -10.35
N LYS A 289 24.48 -7.63 -11.28
CA LYS A 289 24.58 -9.07 -11.02
C LYS A 289 25.54 -9.40 -9.87
N TRP A 290 26.64 -8.65 -9.74
CA TRP A 290 27.61 -8.83 -8.66
C TRP A 290 27.02 -8.48 -7.29
N LEU A 291 26.35 -7.32 -7.17
CA LEU A 291 25.72 -6.88 -5.91
C LEU A 291 24.54 -7.78 -5.52
N MET A 292 23.73 -8.20 -6.50
CA MET A 292 22.57 -9.08 -6.28
C MET A 292 22.97 -10.45 -5.69
N ARG A 293 24.19 -10.93 -5.95
CA ARG A 293 24.68 -12.23 -5.44
C ARG A 293 24.69 -12.31 -3.92
N GLY A 294 24.81 -11.17 -3.22
CA GLY A 294 24.79 -11.13 -1.76
C GLY A 294 23.41 -11.30 -1.12
N LEU A 295 22.33 -11.27 -1.91
CA LEU A 295 20.95 -11.36 -1.43
C LEU A 295 20.37 -12.75 -1.73
N ASP A 296 20.45 -13.68 -0.78
CA ASP A 296 19.87 -15.03 -0.89
C ASP A 296 18.37 -15.05 -0.57
N PRO A 297 17.49 -15.27 -1.57
CA PRO A 297 16.05 -15.27 -1.35
C PRO A 297 15.58 -16.32 -0.35
N THR A 298 16.22 -17.49 -0.27
CA THR A 298 15.79 -18.55 0.65
C THR A 298 15.83 -18.05 2.10
N HIS A 299 16.95 -17.48 2.51
CA HIS A 299 17.11 -16.91 3.85
C HIS A 299 16.27 -15.63 4.03
N LYS A 300 16.19 -14.75 3.02
CA LYS A 300 15.49 -13.47 3.14
C LYS A 300 13.97 -13.61 3.19
N SER A 301 13.40 -14.56 2.47
CA SER A 301 11.96 -14.89 2.52
C SER A 301 11.53 -15.30 3.93
N ALA A 302 12.31 -16.17 4.58
CA ALA A 302 12.04 -16.59 5.96
C ALA A 302 12.12 -15.41 6.94
N ARG A 303 13.13 -14.54 6.79
CA ARG A 303 13.25 -13.33 7.63
C ARG A 303 12.09 -12.37 7.47
N LEU A 304 11.62 -12.16 6.25
CA LEU A 304 10.44 -11.35 5.99
C LEU A 304 9.19 -11.97 6.61
N ALA A 305 8.98 -13.27 6.42
CA ALA A 305 7.83 -13.97 6.99
C ALA A 305 7.80 -13.85 8.52
N ASN A 306 8.96 -14.06 9.16
CA ASN A 306 9.11 -13.88 10.60
C ASN A 306 8.78 -12.45 11.04
N TYR A 307 9.28 -11.43 10.34
CA TYR A 307 8.93 -10.03 10.65
C TYR A 307 7.41 -9.79 10.59
N ILE A 308 6.72 -10.24 9.54
CA ILE A 308 5.27 -10.03 9.39
C ILE A 308 4.47 -10.80 10.46
N VAL A 309 4.87 -12.04 10.76
CA VAL A 309 4.24 -12.86 11.82
C VAL A 309 4.45 -12.20 13.19
N THR A 310 5.67 -11.76 13.51
CA THR A 310 5.99 -11.09 14.77
C THR A 310 5.24 -9.77 14.91
N LEU A 311 5.19 -8.94 13.87
CA LEU A 311 4.44 -7.68 13.92
C LEU A 311 2.96 -7.93 14.23
N ARG A 312 2.33 -8.91 13.58
CA ARG A 312 0.93 -9.28 13.87
C ARG A 312 0.75 -9.79 15.30
N LYS A 313 1.67 -10.63 15.78
CA LYS A 313 1.66 -11.11 17.16
C LYS A 313 1.71 -9.95 18.15
N GLU A 314 2.65 -9.02 17.98
CA GLU A 314 2.81 -7.87 18.89
C GLU A 314 1.62 -6.89 18.81
N ILE A 315 1.04 -6.70 17.62
CA ILE A 315 -0.22 -5.94 17.47
C ILE A 315 -1.34 -6.60 18.28
N LEU A 316 -1.50 -7.92 18.19
CA LEU A 316 -2.52 -8.65 18.96
C LEU A 316 -2.28 -8.56 20.47
N GLU A 317 -1.03 -8.68 20.93
CA GLU A 317 -0.69 -8.49 22.35
C GLU A 317 -1.08 -7.09 22.84
N LEU A 318 -0.84 -6.05 22.04
CA LEU A 318 -1.28 -4.69 22.35
C LEU A 318 -2.80 -4.53 22.32
N CYS A 319 -3.51 -5.20 21.40
CA CYS A 319 -4.97 -5.20 21.37
C CYS A 319 -5.54 -5.75 22.69
N LEU A 320 -4.98 -6.87 23.18
CA LEU A 320 -5.39 -7.46 24.45
C LEU A 320 -5.14 -6.52 25.63
N ALA A 321 -4.04 -5.74 25.60
CA ALA A 321 -3.77 -4.71 26.60
C ALA A 321 -4.79 -3.57 26.56
N CYS A 322 -5.31 -3.23 25.37
CA CYS A 322 -6.45 -2.32 25.20
C CYS A 322 -7.80 -2.96 25.55
N GLY A 323 -7.84 -4.26 25.88
CA GLY A 323 -9.06 -4.97 26.23
C GLY A 323 -9.89 -5.44 25.03
N VAL A 324 -9.30 -5.56 23.84
CA VAL A 324 -9.99 -6.02 22.62
C VAL A 324 -9.25 -7.16 21.94
N THR A 325 -9.96 -8.01 21.20
CA THR A 325 -9.40 -9.25 20.62
C THR A 325 -8.83 -9.09 19.22
N HIS A 326 -9.11 -7.97 18.54
CA HIS A 326 -8.69 -7.72 17.16
C HIS A 326 -8.35 -6.24 16.95
N PRO A 327 -7.34 -5.89 16.12
CA PRO A 327 -6.93 -4.50 15.90
C PRO A 327 -8.03 -3.57 15.39
N ALA A 328 -8.94 -4.07 14.54
CA ALA A 328 -10.09 -3.29 14.07
C ALA A 328 -11.05 -2.83 15.20
N LEU A 329 -10.93 -3.39 16.41
CA LEU A 329 -11.75 -3.01 17.56
C LEU A 329 -11.08 -1.95 18.45
N VAL A 330 -9.82 -1.60 18.17
CA VAL A 330 -9.10 -0.56 18.90
C VAL A 330 -9.71 0.79 18.54
N SER A 331 -10.12 1.54 19.56
CA SER A 331 -10.72 2.86 19.42
C SER A 331 -9.71 3.97 19.64
N SER A 332 -9.86 5.09 18.93
CA SER A 332 -9.16 6.35 19.19
C SER A 332 -9.38 6.89 20.62
N GLU A 333 -10.38 6.39 21.34
CA GLU A 333 -10.65 6.72 22.74
C GLU A 333 -9.72 6.01 23.73
N GLN A 334 -9.11 4.89 23.31
CA GLN A 334 -8.25 4.05 24.17
C GLN A 334 -6.77 4.46 24.09
N LEU A 335 -6.43 5.40 23.21
CA LEU A 335 -5.06 5.80 22.92
C LEU A 335 -4.86 7.27 23.27
N GLU A 336 -3.69 7.59 23.81
CA GLU A 336 -3.27 8.97 24.09
C GLU A 336 -1.95 9.31 23.38
N ILE A 337 -1.83 10.57 22.99
CA ILE A 337 -0.57 11.14 22.50
C ILE A 337 0.04 11.95 23.65
N LEU A 338 1.28 11.60 23.99
CA LEU A 338 2.10 12.33 24.94
C LEU A 338 2.81 13.49 24.22
N ASP A 339 2.84 14.65 24.86
CA ASP A 339 3.67 15.78 24.42
C ASP A 339 5.00 15.84 25.20
N ASP A 340 5.91 16.69 24.73
CA ASP A 340 7.26 16.86 25.29
C ASP A 340 7.26 17.42 26.73
N ARG A 341 6.11 17.85 27.25
CA ARG A 341 5.93 18.38 28.61
C ARG A 341 5.19 17.39 29.51
N PHE A 342 5.14 16.11 29.12
CA PHE A 342 4.40 15.06 29.82
C PHE A 342 2.88 15.32 29.92
N GLY A 343 2.34 16.21 29.08
CA GLY A 343 0.91 16.31 28.87
C GLY A 343 0.43 15.13 28.02
N SER A 344 -0.81 14.71 28.24
CA SER A 344 -1.46 13.69 27.41
C SER A 344 -2.81 14.18 26.91
N ARG A 345 -3.17 13.77 25.70
CA ARG A 345 -4.49 13.97 25.12
C ARG A 345 -4.92 12.73 24.37
N ARG A 346 -6.19 12.36 24.46
CA ARG A 346 -6.72 11.22 23.70
C ARG A 346 -6.59 11.49 22.21
N VAL A 347 -6.34 10.43 21.44
CA VAL A 347 -6.23 10.48 19.99
C VAL A 347 -7.50 11.08 19.38
N LEU A 348 -8.68 10.69 19.89
CA LEU A 348 -9.97 11.28 19.52
C LEU A 348 -9.95 12.82 19.54
N ASP A 349 -9.51 13.40 20.67
CA ASP A 349 -9.52 14.85 20.90
C ASP A 349 -8.46 15.56 20.05
N VAL A 350 -7.31 14.94 19.82
CA VAL A 350 -6.21 15.50 19.01
C VAL A 350 -6.63 15.66 17.54
N PHE A 351 -7.38 14.70 17.00
CA PHE A 351 -7.78 14.70 15.60
C PHE A 351 -9.22 15.18 15.35
N GLY A 352 -9.96 15.53 16.41
CA GLY A 352 -11.33 16.02 16.30
C GLY A 352 -12.33 14.95 15.84
N TYR A 353 -12.08 13.69 16.19
CA TYR A 353 -12.96 12.57 15.84
C TYR A 353 -14.24 12.60 16.68
N ARG A 354 -15.32 12.02 16.14
CA ARG A 354 -16.55 11.76 16.89
C ARG A 354 -16.47 10.40 17.59
N HIS A 355 -17.16 10.27 18.71
CA HIS A 355 -17.25 9.00 19.44
C HIS A 355 -17.68 7.84 18.53
N GLY A 356 -17.00 6.71 18.65
CA GLY A 356 -17.25 5.51 17.83
C GLY A 356 -16.67 5.52 16.41
N TRP A 357 -16.11 6.63 15.91
CA TRP A 357 -15.41 6.64 14.62
C TRP A 357 -14.18 5.74 14.63
N GLY A 358 -13.97 5.03 13.51
CA GLY A 358 -12.87 4.08 13.33
C GLY A 358 -13.15 2.69 13.90
N VAL A 359 -14.32 2.47 14.51
CA VAL A 359 -14.72 1.17 15.03
C VAL A 359 -15.85 0.57 14.16
N PRO A 360 -15.82 -0.74 13.86
CA PRO A 360 -16.89 -1.40 13.11
C PRO A 360 -18.25 -1.32 13.80
N THR A 361 -19.32 -1.49 13.00
CA THR A 361 -20.69 -1.67 13.51
C THR A 361 -20.79 -2.77 14.57
N GLU A 362 -21.85 -2.74 15.38
CA GLU A 362 -22.10 -3.76 16.41
C GLU A 362 -22.18 -5.18 15.83
N GLU A 363 -22.82 -5.35 14.66
CA GLU A 363 -22.90 -6.63 13.96
C GLU A 363 -21.51 -7.13 13.55
N SER A 364 -20.71 -6.26 12.91
CA SER A 364 -19.34 -6.59 12.53
C SER A 364 -18.46 -6.90 13.74
N ARG A 365 -18.63 -6.20 14.85
CA ARG A 365 -17.89 -6.44 16.09
C ARG A 365 -18.20 -7.82 16.67
N ALA A 366 -19.49 -8.16 16.79
CA ALA A 366 -19.91 -9.46 17.29
C ALA A 366 -19.37 -10.61 16.42
N GLU A 367 -19.36 -10.42 15.09
CA GLU A 367 -18.80 -11.39 14.16
C GLU A 367 -17.27 -11.51 14.29
N ILE A 368 -16.54 -10.39 14.43
CA ILE A 368 -15.10 -10.40 14.68
C ILE A 368 -14.79 -11.17 15.98
N GLU A 369 -15.51 -10.87 17.06
CA GLU A 369 -15.31 -11.53 18.35
C GLU A 369 -15.58 -13.04 18.26
N ARG A 370 -16.65 -13.45 17.54
CA ARG A 370 -16.95 -14.86 17.28
C ARG A 370 -15.81 -15.55 16.53
N LEU A 371 -15.34 -14.95 15.43
CA LEU A 371 -14.25 -15.50 14.62
C LEU A 371 -12.94 -15.62 15.40
N MET A 372 -12.63 -14.62 16.23
CA MET A 372 -11.42 -14.65 17.08
C MET A 372 -11.53 -15.72 18.17
N ALA A 373 -12.71 -15.95 18.76
CA ALA A 373 -12.92 -17.01 19.73
C ALA A 373 -12.78 -18.41 19.10
N GLU A 374 -13.31 -18.61 17.89
CA GLU A 374 -13.18 -19.87 17.14
C GLU A 374 -11.74 -20.17 16.75
N GLY A 375 -10.99 -19.14 16.32
CA GLY A 375 -9.57 -19.29 15.94
C GLY A 375 -8.63 -19.63 17.10
N VAL A 376 -9.01 -19.34 18.35
CA VAL A 376 -8.26 -19.75 19.56
C VAL A 376 -8.56 -21.20 19.95
N ALA A 377 -9.70 -21.76 19.52
CA ALA A 377 -10.13 -23.12 19.84
C ALA A 377 -9.62 -24.19 18.85
N ALA A 378 -9.11 -23.77 17.69
CA ALA A 378 -8.52 -24.63 16.64
C ALA A 378 -6.99 -24.60 16.69
#